data_AF-A0A9K3N2P7-F1
#
_entry.id   AF-A0A9K3N2P7-F1
#
_cell.length_a   1.000
_cell.length_b   1.000
_cell.length_c   1.000
_cell.angle_alpha   90.00
_cell.angle_beta   90.00
_cell.angle_gamma   90.00
#
_symmetry.space_group_name_H-M   'P 1'
#
loop_
_entity.id
_entity.type
_entity.pdbx_description
1 polymer ?
#
loop_
_entity_poly.entity_id
_entity_poly.type
_entity_poly.pdbx_seq_one_letter_code
_entity_poly.pdbx_strand_id
1 'polypeptide(L)'
;MDSYKMSEEEQDLLRVNQITVGILLPMVIKTAIELDLFEIMAKTPGGNFSSFDLASSLPRQTQETPVLIERILRFLASHSVVTSTVVKDEHGDSKNFYGMTALSYNYVRRQDGTSHASSLLFINDKVLVNVQDLQPL
;
A
#
# COMPACT_ATOMS: atom_id res chain seq x y z
N MET A 1 22.03 -11.65 29.68
CA MET A 1 21.82 -11.00 28.38
C MET A 1 21.13 -9.70 28.69
N ASP A 2 21.90 -8.64 28.82
CA ASP A 2 21.38 -7.35 29.28
C ASP A 2 20.46 -6.77 28.21
N SER A 3 19.22 -6.43 28.59
CA SER A 3 18.28 -5.86 27.63
C SER A 3 18.77 -4.47 27.25
N TYR A 4 19.13 -4.27 25.98
CA TYR A 4 19.41 -2.94 25.44
C TYR A 4 18.20 -2.03 25.72
N LYS A 5 18.42 -0.95 26.48
CA LYS A 5 17.40 0.05 26.74
C LYS A 5 17.68 1.25 25.85
N MET A 6 16.80 1.47 24.88
CA MET A 6 16.80 2.63 23.99
C MET A 6 16.84 3.92 24.82
N SER A 7 17.77 4.82 24.52
CA SER A 7 17.86 6.14 25.15
C SER A 7 16.63 7.01 24.80
N GLU A 8 16.39 8.05 25.58
CA GLU A 8 15.30 9.00 25.28
C GLU A 8 15.53 9.72 23.94
N GLU A 9 16.78 10.10 23.65
CA GLU A 9 17.15 10.73 22.37
C GLU A 9 16.88 9.80 21.18
N GLU A 10 17.21 8.51 21.30
CA GLU A 10 16.93 7.52 20.24
C GLU A 10 15.42 7.34 20.01
N GLN A 11 14.61 7.41 21.08
CA GLN A 11 13.14 7.35 20.97
C GLN A 11 12.57 8.59 20.27
N ASP A 12 13.07 9.77 20.60
CA ASP A 12 12.64 11.02 19.99
C ASP A 12 12.99 11.06 18.50
N LEU A 13 14.19 10.62 18.12
CA LEU A 13 14.58 10.50 16.71
C LEU A 13 13.70 9.51 15.95
N LEU A 14 13.34 8.37 16.56
CA LEU A 14 12.41 7.42 15.95
C LEU A 14 11.03 8.04 15.74
N ARG A 15 10.51 8.81 16.72
CA ARG A 15 9.24 9.52 16.61
C ARG A 15 9.26 10.58 15.51
N VAL A 16 10.31 11.40 15.44
CA VAL A 16 10.48 12.40 14.38
C VAL A 16 10.46 11.72 13.01
N ASN A 17 11.18 10.60 12.86
CA ASN A 17 11.17 9.84 11.63
C ASN A 17 9.78 9.30 11.28
N GLN A 18 9.08 8.69 12.24
CA GLN A 18 7.71 8.18 12.05
C GLN A 18 6.74 9.28 11.62
N ILE A 19 6.82 10.47 12.24
CA ILE A 19 5.98 11.62 11.88
C ILE A 19 6.34 12.11 10.47
N THR A 20 7.64 12.23 10.16
CA THR A 20 8.14 12.71 8.86
C THR A 20 7.67 11.84 7.71
N VAL A 21 7.67 10.50 7.89
CA VAL A 21 7.24 9.55 6.85
C VAL A 21 5.78 9.11 6.99
N GLY A 22 5.05 9.63 7.98
CA GLY A 22 3.71 9.17 8.34
C GLY A 22 2.68 9.30 7.21
N ILE A 23 2.87 10.28 6.33
CA ILE A 23 2.01 10.49 5.15
C ILE A 23 2.21 9.42 4.05
N LEU A 24 3.32 8.68 4.05
CA LEU A 24 3.60 7.71 2.99
C LEU A 24 2.59 6.57 2.97
N LEU A 25 2.18 6.06 4.13
CA LEU A 25 1.22 4.95 4.20
C LEU A 25 -0.12 5.28 3.55
N PRO A 26 -0.85 6.33 3.96
CA PRO A 26 -2.12 6.67 3.32
C PRO A 26 -1.95 7.01 1.83
N MET A 27 -0.85 7.64 1.42
CA MET A 27 -0.59 7.96 0.02
C MET A 27 -0.33 6.73 -0.86
N VAL A 28 0.39 5.72 -0.34
CA VAL A 28 0.62 4.47 -1.07
C VAL A 28 -0.68 3.64 -1.14
N ILE A 29 -1.49 3.62 -0.08
CA ILE A 29 -2.82 2.99 -0.12
C ILE A 29 -3.72 3.70 -1.14
N LYS A 30 -3.74 5.03 -1.15
CA LYS A 30 -4.45 5.84 -2.18
C LYS A 30 -4.00 5.46 -3.59
N THR A 31 -2.69 5.35 -3.81
CA THR A 31 -2.15 4.95 -5.13
C THR A 31 -2.61 3.54 -5.51
N ALA A 32 -2.62 2.59 -4.58
CA ALA A 32 -3.09 1.23 -4.85
C ALA A 32 -4.60 1.18 -5.17
N ILE A 33 -5.41 2.06 -4.54
CA ILE A 33 -6.82 2.25 -4.86
C ILE A 33 -7.00 2.86 -6.26
N GLU A 34 -6.26 3.92 -6.59
CA GLU A 34 -6.36 4.59 -7.90
C GLU A 34 -5.91 3.71 -9.08
N LEU A 35 -5.04 2.74 -8.80
CA LEU A 35 -4.63 1.70 -9.75
C LEU A 35 -5.55 0.47 -9.74
N ASP A 36 -6.65 0.50 -8.97
CA ASP A 36 -7.58 -0.62 -8.80
C ASP A 36 -6.91 -1.93 -8.34
N LEU A 37 -5.74 -1.88 -7.70
CA LEU A 37 -5.00 -3.11 -7.35
C LEU A 37 -5.81 -4.01 -6.42
N PHE A 38 -6.46 -3.43 -5.41
CA PHE A 38 -7.30 -4.19 -4.49
C PHE A 38 -8.53 -4.78 -5.19
N GLU A 39 -9.13 -4.06 -6.14
CA GLU A 39 -10.26 -4.54 -6.94
C GLU A 39 -9.83 -5.70 -7.86
N ILE A 40 -8.67 -5.60 -8.48
CA ILE A 40 -8.09 -6.66 -9.31
C ILE A 40 -7.83 -7.91 -8.47
N MET A 41 -7.18 -7.77 -7.31
CA MET A 41 -6.90 -8.89 -6.42
C MET A 41 -8.19 -9.54 -5.88
N ALA A 42 -9.22 -8.74 -5.57
CA ALA A 42 -10.49 -9.23 -5.03
C ALA A 42 -11.30 -10.09 -6.01
N LYS A 43 -11.01 -10.03 -7.32
CA LYS A 43 -11.65 -10.90 -8.33
C LYS A 43 -11.32 -12.38 -8.12
N THR A 44 -10.20 -12.69 -7.47
CA THR A 44 -9.81 -14.06 -7.11
C THR A 44 -9.58 -14.11 -5.59
N PRO A 45 -10.64 -14.28 -4.78
CA PRO A 45 -10.53 -14.35 -3.33
C PRO A 45 -9.57 -15.45 -2.88
N GLY A 46 -8.64 -15.11 -1.98
CA GLY A 46 -7.58 -16.02 -1.53
C GLY A 46 -6.44 -16.23 -2.53
N GLY A 47 -6.46 -15.51 -3.66
CA GLY A 47 -5.39 -15.50 -4.64
C GLY A 47 -4.10 -14.87 -4.11
N ASN A 48 -2.99 -15.31 -4.71
CA ASN A 48 -1.65 -14.76 -4.51
C ASN A 48 -1.14 -14.29 -5.86
N PHE A 49 -0.63 -13.06 -5.93
CA PHE A 49 -0.31 -12.39 -7.18
C PHE A 49 1.13 -11.89 -7.18
N SER A 50 1.84 -12.10 -8.27
CA SER A 50 3.08 -11.37 -8.52
C SER A 50 2.77 -9.94 -8.97
N SER A 51 3.78 -9.07 -8.91
CA SER A 51 3.68 -7.72 -9.47
C SER A 51 3.45 -7.73 -10.99
N PHE A 52 3.92 -8.76 -11.70
CA PHE A 52 3.65 -8.95 -13.13
C PHE A 52 2.19 -9.30 -13.41
N ASP A 53 1.58 -10.18 -12.61
CA ASP A 53 0.16 -10.56 -12.78
C ASP A 53 -0.74 -9.31 -12.65
N LEU A 54 -0.47 -8.48 -11.63
CA LEU A 54 -1.20 -7.26 -11.39
C LEU A 54 -0.93 -6.19 -12.46
N ALA A 55 0.32 -6.02 -12.89
CA ALA A 55 0.67 -5.11 -13.99
C ALA A 55 -0.08 -5.48 -15.26
N SER A 56 -0.11 -6.77 -15.60
CA SER A 56 -0.75 -7.28 -16.83
C SER A 56 -2.26 -7.02 -16.87
N SER A 57 -2.88 -6.85 -15.69
CA SER A 57 -4.31 -6.56 -15.54
C SER A 57 -4.65 -5.07 -15.71
N LEU A 58 -3.65 -4.18 -15.79
CA LEU A 58 -3.86 -2.75 -15.93
C LEU A 58 -4.06 -2.34 -17.41
N PRO A 59 -4.93 -1.35 -17.69
CA PRO A 59 -5.21 -0.90 -19.06
C PRO A 59 -4.01 -0.27 -19.80
N ARG A 60 -3.06 0.31 -19.06
CA ARG A 60 -1.85 0.95 -19.61
C ARG A 60 -0.62 0.43 -18.90
N GLN A 61 0.35 -0.02 -19.68
CA GLN A 61 1.56 -0.67 -19.16
C GLN A 61 2.79 -0.17 -19.92
N THR A 62 3.86 0.02 -19.17
CA THR A 62 5.22 0.24 -19.67
C THR A 62 6.12 -0.85 -19.10
N GLN A 63 7.35 -0.97 -19.62
CA GLN A 63 8.34 -1.92 -19.10
C GLN A 63 8.62 -1.73 -17.59
N GLU A 64 8.38 -0.53 -17.04
CA GLU A 64 8.59 -0.19 -15.64
C GLU A 64 7.39 -0.50 -14.74
N THR A 65 6.21 -0.75 -15.30
CA THR A 65 4.97 -0.91 -14.54
C THR A 65 5.04 -2.03 -13.48
N PRO A 66 5.53 -3.25 -13.79
CA PRO A 66 5.69 -4.29 -12.76
C PRO A 66 6.62 -3.87 -11.62
N VAL A 67 7.70 -3.13 -11.92
CA VAL A 67 8.66 -2.66 -10.92
C VAL A 67 8.02 -1.63 -9.97
N LEU A 68 7.17 -0.73 -10.50
CA LEU A 68 6.45 0.24 -9.68
C LEU A 68 5.41 -0.45 -8.78
N ILE A 69 4.66 -1.42 -9.32
CA ILE A 69 3.69 -2.20 -8.55
C ILE A 69 4.40 -3.01 -7.45
N GLU A 70 5.54 -3.64 -7.74
CA GLU A 70 6.36 -4.34 -6.75
C GLU A 70 6.74 -3.42 -5.58
N ARG A 71 7.14 -2.17 -5.86
CA ARG A 71 7.49 -1.20 -4.81
C ARG A 71 6.29 -0.84 -3.95
N ILE A 72 5.12 -0.64 -4.56
CA ILE A 72 3.85 -0.37 -3.85
C ILE A 72 3.52 -1.57 -2.95
N LEU A 73 3.46 -2.77 -3.50
CA LEU A 73 3.06 -3.98 -2.78
C LEU A 73 4.02 -4.33 -1.66
N ARG A 74 5.34 -4.20 -1.87
CA ARG A 74 6.33 -4.43 -0.81
C ARG A 74 6.20 -3.43 0.33
N PHE A 75 5.93 -2.16 0.02
CA PHE A 75 5.67 -1.15 1.05
C PHE A 75 4.37 -1.45 1.82
N LEU A 76 3.31 -1.85 1.12
CA LEU A 76 2.05 -2.24 1.77
C LEU A 76 2.21 -3.50 2.63
N ALA A 77 3.02 -4.46 2.18
CA ALA A 77 3.33 -5.68 2.94
C ALA A 77 4.11 -5.38 4.22
N SER A 78 5.07 -4.44 4.18
CA SER A 78 5.80 -4.03 5.39
C SER A 78 4.91 -3.34 6.44
N HIS A 79 3.73 -2.87 6.03
CA HIS A 79 2.69 -2.31 6.90
C HIS A 79 1.51 -3.27 7.12
N SER A 80 1.64 -4.55 6.73
CA SER A 80 0.61 -5.59 6.86
C SER A 80 -0.74 -5.25 6.19
N VAL A 81 -0.74 -4.34 5.22
CA VAL A 81 -1.93 -4.04 4.41
C VAL A 81 -2.22 -5.20 3.45
N VAL A 82 -1.17 -5.79 2.88
CA VAL A 82 -1.22 -7.03 2.09
C VAL A 82 -0.28 -8.06 2.72
N THR A 83 -0.45 -9.33 2.40
CA THR A 83 0.52 -10.38 2.74
C THR A 83 1.64 -10.40 1.70
N SER A 84 2.81 -10.96 2.06
CA SER A 84 3.92 -11.21 1.14
C SER A 84 4.50 -12.59 1.41
N THR A 85 4.58 -13.41 0.38
CA THR A 85 5.19 -14.75 0.42
C THR A 85 6.31 -14.81 -0.60
N VAL A 86 7.52 -15.18 -0.15
CA VAL A 86 8.66 -15.37 -1.03
C VAL A 86 8.69 -16.83 -1.48
N VAL A 87 8.69 -17.07 -2.78
CA VAL A 87 8.82 -18.40 -3.38
C VAL A 87 10.10 -18.43 -4.21
N LYS A 88 10.93 -19.44 -3.99
CA LYS A 88 12.12 -19.69 -4.81
C LYS A 88 11.76 -20.63 -5.95
N ASP A 89 12.21 -20.31 -7.15
CA ASP A 89 12.11 -21.23 -8.27
C ASP A 89 13.26 -22.26 -8.29
N GLU A 90 13.21 -23.16 -9.27
CA GLU A 90 14.18 -24.24 -9.46
C GLU A 90 15.61 -23.73 -9.75
N HIS A 91 15.75 -22.48 -10.20
CA HIS A 91 17.02 -21.83 -10.48
C HIS A 91 17.53 -21.03 -9.27
N GLY A 92 16.76 -20.97 -8.18
CA GLY A 92 17.10 -20.25 -6.96
C GLY A 92 16.66 -18.78 -6.96
N ASP A 93 16.01 -18.31 -8.04
CA ASP A 93 15.50 -16.96 -8.12
C ASP A 93 14.26 -16.82 -7.21
N SER A 94 14.22 -15.75 -6.44
CA SER A 94 13.14 -15.49 -5.49
C SER A 94 12.10 -14.56 -6.10
N LYS A 95 10.83 -14.97 -6.06
CA LYS A 95 9.67 -14.18 -6.47
C LYS A 95 8.76 -13.89 -5.27
N ASN A 96 8.29 -12.65 -5.17
CA ASN A 96 7.30 -12.27 -4.18
C ASN A 96 5.89 -12.46 -4.74
N PHE A 97 5.02 -13.00 -3.91
CA PHE A 97 3.59 -13.09 -4.16
C PHE A 97 2.83 -12.38 -3.05
N TYR A 98 1.80 -11.64 -3.44
CA TYR A 98 1.03 -10.78 -2.55
C TYR A 98 -0.43 -11.24 -2.49
N GLY A 99 -0.99 -11.24 -1.29
CA GLY A 99 -2.38 -11.61 -1.03
C GLY A 99 -3.11 -10.54 -0.24
N MET A 100 -4.44 -10.53 -0.37
CA MET A 100 -5.29 -9.61 0.38
C MET A 100 -5.36 -9.98 1.86
N THR A 101 -5.30 -8.99 2.75
CA THR A 101 -5.67 -9.11 4.16
C THR A 101 -7.09 -8.63 4.40
N ALA A 102 -7.65 -8.95 5.57
CA ALA A 102 -8.92 -8.39 6.03
C ALA A 102 -8.93 -6.85 6.00
N LEU A 103 -7.78 -6.20 6.29
CA LEU A 103 -7.65 -4.75 6.19
C LEU A 103 -7.82 -4.29 4.75
N SER A 104 -7.05 -4.82 3.81
CA SER A 104 -7.13 -4.41 2.39
C SER A 104 -8.51 -4.66 1.76
N TYR A 105 -9.26 -5.67 2.22
CA TYR A 105 -10.62 -5.93 1.73
C TYR A 105 -11.61 -4.80 2.07
N ASN A 106 -11.33 -3.96 3.09
CA ASN A 106 -12.18 -2.81 3.41
C ASN A 106 -12.07 -1.67 2.38
N TYR A 107 -11.07 -1.69 1.50
CA TYR A 107 -10.91 -0.73 0.40
C TYR A 107 -11.60 -1.17 -0.90
N VAL A 108 -12.06 -2.42 -0.98
CA VAL A 108 -12.78 -2.94 -2.15
C VAL A 108 -14.24 -2.51 -2.08
N ARG A 109 -14.82 -2.13 -3.21
CA ARG A 109 -16.24 -1.77 -3.31
C ARG A 109 -17.13 -2.97 -3.00
N ARG A 110 -17.98 -2.82 -1.99
CA ARG A 110 -19.01 -3.82 -1.64
C ARG A 110 -20.20 -3.76 -2.59
N GLN A 111 -21.06 -4.78 -2.55
CA GLN A 111 -22.26 -4.86 -3.39
C GLN A 111 -23.23 -3.70 -3.17
N ASP A 112 -23.27 -3.14 -1.97
CA ASP A 112 -24.07 -1.96 -1.61
C ASP A 112 -23.41 -0.63 -2.06
N GLY A 113 -22.26 -0.70 -2.74
CA GLY A 113 -21.49 0.46 -3.20
C GLY A 113 -20.60 1.08 -2.13
N THR A 114 -20.60 0.59 -0.89
CA THR A 114 -19.78 1.12 0.20
C THR A 114 -18.33 0.65 0.11
N SER A 115 -17.39 1.51 0.51
CA SER A 115 -15.96 1.19 0.68
C SER A 115 -15.31 2.27 1.53
N HIS A 116 -14.29 1.92 2.33
CA HIS A 116 -13.46 2.90 3.03
C HIS A 116 -12.48 3.63 2.10
N ALA A 117 -12.36 3.19 0.84
CA ALA A 117 -11.56 3.86 -0.17
C ALA A 117 -12.03 5.31 -0.39
N SER A 118 -13.34 5.56 -0.43
CA SER A 118 -13.89 6.90 -0.68
C SER A 118 -13.48 7.89 0.42
N SER A 119 -13.52 7.49 1.68
CA SER A 119 -13.06 8.30 2.82
C SER A 119 -11.56 8.60 2.73
N LEU A 120 -10.72 7.60 2.42
CA LEU A 120 -9.28 7.81 2.29
C LEU A 120 -8.93 8.73 1.11
N LEU A 121 -9.58 8.52 -0.04
CA LEU A 121 -9.40 9.35 -1.23
C LEU A 121 -9.80 10.80 -0.95
N PHE A 122 -10.93 11.02 -0.27
CA PHE A 122 -11.37 12.35 0.11
C PHE A 122 -10.34 13.06 1.01
N ILE A 123 -9.90 12.41 2.10
CA ILE A 123 -8.95 13.02 3.06
C ILE A 123 -7.63 13.38 2.40
N ASN A 124 -7.17 12.59 1.42
CA ASN A 124 -5.89 12.77 0.74
C ASN A 124 -6.05 13.37 -0.66
N ASP A 125 -7.21 13.98 -0.95
CA ASP A 125 -7.41 14.72 -2.18
C ASP A 125 -6.60 16.02 -2.15
N LYS A 126 -6.07 16.41 -3.31
CA LYS A 126 -5.22 17.61 -3.42
C LYS A 126 -5.93 18.87 -2.93
N VAL A 127 -7.25 18.97 -3.07
CA VAL A 127 -8.04 20.13 -2.65
C VAL A 127 -8.07 20.30 -1.12
N LEU A 128 -8.01 19.19 -0.36
CA LEU A 128 -8.03 19.23 1.11
C LEU A 128 -6.64 19.33 1.73
N VAL A 129 -5.60 18.90 1.00
CA VAL A 129 -4.19 19.01 1.43
C VAL A 129 -3.57 20.35 1.01
N ASN A 130 -4.18 21.07 0.06
CA ASN A 130 -3.77 22.42 -0.31
C ASN A 130 -4.21 23.45 0.73
N VAL A 131 -3.26 23.90 1.55
CA VAL A 131 -3.44 25.02 2.50
C VAL A 131 -3.66 26.37 1.77
N GLN A 132 -3.48 26.42 0.45
CA GLN A 132 -3.65 27.63 -0.36
C GLN A 132 -5.12 27.94 -0.72
N ASP A 133 -6.04 26.99 -0.54
CA ASP A 133 -7.46 27.15 -0.89
C ASP A 133 -8.36 27.47 0.33
N LEU A 134 -7.78 27.62 1.53
CA LEU A 134 -8.47 28.20 2.68
C LEU A 134 -8.53 29.72 2.51
N GLN A 135 -9.59 30.21 1.85
CA GLN A 135 -9.93 31.62 1.94
C GLN A 135 -10.19 31.98 3.41
N PRO A 136 -9.53 33.02 3.96
CA PRO A 136 -9.79 33.45 5.33
C PRO A 136 -11.24 33.95 5.45
N LEU A 137 -11.92 33.51 6.52
CA LEU A 137 -13.23 34.01 6.96
C LEU A 137 -13.19 35.50 7.28
#